data_AF-A0A3D4CCM0-F1
#
_entry.id   AF-A0A3D4CCM0-F1
#
_cell.length_a   1.000
_cell.length_b   1.000
_cell.length_c   1.000
_cell.angle_alpha   90.00
_cell.angle_beta   90.00
_cell.angle_gamma   90.00
#
_symmetry.space_group_name_H-M   'P 1'
#
loop_
_entity.id
_entity.type
_entity.pdbx_description
1 polymer ?
#
loop_
_entity_poly.entity_id
_entity_poly.type
_entity_poly.pdbx_seq_one_letter_code
_entity_poly.pdbx_strand_id
1 'polypeptide(L)'
;MIKFTVPLIPISKKNHQRILVNKATGKPFISPSQEYKQYEKSALWFIPRAECVDYPVNVKCLFYMPTHRKCDLTNMLECIDDVMVKAGLLDDDNFNIIASHDGSRVLYDKSNPRTEVYIERQKSDDI
;
A
#
# COMPACT_ATOMS: atom_id res chain seq x y z
N MET A 1 -13.39 -13.10 2.13
CA MET A 1 -13.16 -11.67 1.85
C MET A 1 -12.53 -11.06 3.09
N ILE A 2 -11.37 -10.41 2.93
CA ILE A 2 -10.71 -9.67 4.01
C ILE A 2 -11.01 -8.19 3.79
N LYS A 3 -11.36 -7.46 4.87
CA LYS A 3 -11.61 -6.02 4.83
C LYS A 3 -10.98 -5.36 6.04
N PHE A 4 -10.27 -4.27 5.83
CA PHE A 4 -9.73 -3.45 6.91
C PHE A 4 -9.57 -1.99 6.48
N THR A 5 -9.29 -1.13 7.46
CA THR A 5 -9.08 0.31 7.25
C THR A 5 -7.79 0.74 7.92
N VAL A 6 -6.97 1.49 7.19
CA VAL A 6 -5.80 2.20 7.72
C VAL A 6 -6.21 3.66 7.94
N PRO A 7 -6.46 4.13 9.18
CA PRO A 7 -6.95 5.47 9.50
C PRO A 7 -5.80 6.50 9.52
N LEU A 8 -4.96 6.45 8.49
CA LEU A 8 -3.85 7.37 8.26
C LEU A 8 -4.08 8.07 6.93
N ILE A 9 -3.56 9.30 6.81
CA ILE A 9 -3.56 10.02 5.53
C ILE A 9 -2.84 9.15 4.50
N PRO A 10 -3.50 8.79 3.39
CA PRO A 10 -2.85 8.02 2.34
C PRO A 10 -1.65 8.77 1.76
N ILE A 11 -0.53 8.08 1.61
CA ILE A 11 0.69 8.63 1.03
C ILE A 11 1.20 7.75 -0.10
N SER A 12 2.09 8.32 -0.89
CA SER A 12 2.80 7.65 -1.98
C SER A 12 4.25 7.35 -1.57
N LYS A 13 4.77 6.17 -1.92
CA LYS A 13 6.17 5.78 -1.66
C LYS A 13 7.21 6.55 -2.48
N LYS A 14 6.89 6.86 -3.75
CA LYS A 14 7.86 7.43 -4.71
C LYS A 14 8.10 8.93 -4.59
N ASN A 15 7.35 9.65 -3.76
CA ASN A 15 7.53 11.09 -3.61
C ASN A 15 8.65 11.43 -2.62
N HIS A 16 9.47 12.42 -2.99
CA HIS A 16 10.57 12.94 -2.16
C HIS A 16 11.59 11.88 -1.73
N GLN A 17 11.95 10.95 -2.63
CA GLN A 17 13.05 10.03 -2.40
C GLN A 17 14.36 10.76 -2.10
N ARG A 18 15.20 10.14 -1.29
CA ARG A 18 16.42 10.73 -0.76
C ARG A 18 17.63 9.93 -1.24
N ILE A 19 18.70 10.62 -1.60
CA ILE A 19 20.00 9.98 -1.80
C ILE A 19 20.71 9.97 -0.45
N LEU A 20 21.01 8.78 0.07
CA LEU A 20 21.79 8.58 1.28
C LEU A 20 23.13 7.94 0.91
N VAL A 21 24.14 8.10 1.76
CA VAL A 21 25.45 7.48 1.58
C VAL A 21 25.60 6.33 2.57
N ASN A 22 25.94 5.15 2.06
CA ASN A 22 26.26 4.01 2.91
C ASN A 22 27.60 4.28 3.62
N LYS A 23 27.59 4.37 4.95
CA LYS A 23 28.79 4.69 5.74
C LYS A 23 29.90 3.63 5.65
N ALA A 24 29.55 2.37 5.38
CA ALA A 24 30.52 1.28 5.30
C ALA A 24 31.22 1.21 3.93
N THR A 25 30.54 1.58 2.85
CA THR A 25 31.05 1.45 1.47
C THR A 25 31.32 2.78 0.77
N GLY A 26 30.83 3.90 1.31
CA GLY A 26 30.90 5.23 0.71
C GLY A 26 29.98 5.43 -0.51
N LYS A 27 29.20 4.40 -0.92
CA LYS A 27 28.37 4.47 -2.13
C LYS A 27 27.01 5.13 -1.86
N PRO A 28 26.53 6.01 -2.75
CA PRO A 28 25.18 6.55 -2.66
C PRO A 28 24.12 5.49 -2.98
N PHE A 29 22.96 5.59 -2.34
CA PHE A 29 21.79 4.76 -2.62
C PHE A 29 20.49 5.56 -2.45
N ILE A 30 19.44 5.15 -3.17
CA ILE A 30 18.12 5.78 -3.08
C ILE A 30 17.38 5.17 -1.90
N SER A 31 16.90 6.04 -1.01
CA SER A 31 16.05 5.69 0.12
C SER A 31 14.67 6.32 -0.04
N PRO A 32 13.61 5.65 0.42
CA PRO A 32 12.31 6.30 0.62
C PRO A 32 12.42 7.51 1.55
N SER A 33 11.41 8.38 1.47
CA SER A 33 11.26 9.55 2.34
C SER A 33 11.09 9.14 3.81
N GLN A 34 11.35 10.07 4.75
CA GLN A 34 11.17 9.79 6.17
C GLN A 34 9.69 9.65 6.52
N GLU A 35 8.86 10.45 5.88
CA GLU A 35 7.41 10.44 5.99
C GLU A 35 6.85 9.07 5.59
N TYR A 36 7.37 8.49 4.50
CA TYR A 36 6.98 7.14 4.10
C TYR A 36 7.37 6.09 5.13
N LYS A 37 8.60 6.11 5.65
CA LYS A 37 9.03 5.14 6.68
C LYS A 37 8.17 5.24 7.96
N GLN A 38 7.79 6.45 8.35
CA GLN A 38 6.94 6.66 9.52
C GLN A 38 5.52 6.17 9.27
N TYR A 39 4.96 6.45 8.09
CA TYR A 39 3.66 5.94 7.68
C TYR A 39 3.66 4.41 7.65
N GLU A 40 4.63 3.79 6.97
CA GLU A 40 4.75 2.33 6.85
C GLU A 40 4.76 1.67 8.23
N LYS A 41 5.62 2.15 9.15
CA LYS A 41 5.66 1.68 10.54
C LYS A 41 4.33 1.84 11.28
N SER A 42 3.60 2.91 11.00
CA SER A 42 2.32 3.18 11.66
C SER A 42 1.18 2.36 11.05
N ALA A 43 1.20 2.17 9.73
CA ALA A 43 0.21 1.43 8.97
C ALA A 43 0.19 -0.06 9.33
N LEU A 44 1.37 -0.64 9.63
CA LEU A 44 1.50 -2.04 10.08
C LEU A 44 0.60 -2.40 11.26
N TRP A 45 0.28 -1.45 12.16
CA TRP A 45 -0.59 -1.68 13.31
C TRP A 45 -2.06 -1.92 12.95
N PHE A 46 -2.46 -1.49 11.75
CA PHE A 46 -3.83 -1.57 11.26
C PHE A 46 -4.05 -2.72 10.28
N ILE A 47 -2.99 -3.40 9.86
CA ILE A 47 -3.10 -4.61 9.04
C ILE A 47 -3.58 -5.76 9.93
N PRO A 48 -4.66 -6.48 9.55
CA PRO A 48 -5.16 -7.58 10.35
C PRO A 48 -4.13 -8.72 10.40
N ARG A 49 -4.04 -9.37 11.55
CA ARG A 49 -3.34 -10.65 11.66
C ARG A 49 -4.27 -11.75 11.15
N ALA A 50 -3.96 -12.29 9.99
CA ALA A 50 -4.68 -13.37 9.34
C ALA A 50 -3.69 -14.40 8.79
N GLU A 51 -4.20 -15.52 8.27
CA GLU A 51 -3.39 -16.41 7.45
C GLU A 51 -2.88 -15.67 6.21
N CYS A 52 -1.63 -15.92 5.85
CA CYS A 52 -1.00 -15.30 4.70
C CYS A 52 -1.75 -15.68 3.43
N VAL A 53 -2.08 -14.68 2.60
CA VAL A 53 -2.70 -14.88 1.29
C VAL A 53 -1.61 -15.25 0.30
N ASP A 54 -1.64 -16.50 -0.16
CA ASP A 54 -0.70 -17.12 -1.10
C ASP A 54 -1.37 -17.54 -2.43
N TYR A 55 -2.55 -16.98 -2.70
CA TYR A 55 -3.37 -17.28 -3.88
C TYR A 55 -3.80 -15.98 -4.61
N PRO A 56 -4.19 -16.06 -5.90
CA PRO A 56 -4.62 -14.89 -6.66
C PRO A 56 -5.83 -14.16 -6.05
N VAL A 57 -5.69 -12.84 -5.89
CA VAL A 57 -6.71 -11.94 -5.33
C VAL A 57 -6.88 -10.67 -6.15
N ASN A 58 -8.08 -10.09 -6.08
CA ASN A 58 -8.31 -8.68 -6.35
C ASN A 58 -8.12 -7.88 -5.06
N VAL A 59 -7.26 -6.87 -5.10
CA VAL A 59 -6.99 -5.92 -4.00
C VAL A 59 -7.57 -4.56 -4.36
N LYS A 60 -8.76 -4.28 -3.85
CA LYS A 60 -9.42 -2.99 -4.03
C LYS A 60 -9.08 -2.02 -2.91
N CYS A 61 -8.54 -0.87 -3.26
CA CYS A 61 -8.14 0.19 -2.34
C CYS A 61 -8.89 1.50 -2.60
N LEU A 62 -9.59 2.01 -1.59
CA LEU A 62 -10.21 3.34 -1.61
C LEU A 62 -9.37 4.30 -0.76
N PHE A 63 -8.68 5.22 -1.42
CA PHE A 63 -7.80 6.18 -0.77
C PHE A 63 -8.51 7.52 -0.56
N TYR A 64 -8.87 7.84 0.68
CA TYR A 64 -9.54 9.09 1.03
C TYR A 64 -8.53 10.16 1.42
N MET A 65 -8.36 11.16 0.55
CA MET A 65 -7.40 12.24 0.68
C MET A 65 -8.02 13.47 1.38
N PRO A 66 -7.26 14.15 2.26
CA PRO A 66 -7.76 15.35 2.94
C PRO A 66 -7.71 16.62 2.09
N THR A 67 -7.05 16.56 0.92
CA THR A 67 -6.89 17.69 0.00
C THR A 67 -7.06 17.22 -1.45
N HIS A 68 -7.36 18.15 -2.36
CA HIS A 68 -7.47 17.89 -3.80
C HIS A 68 -6.10 17.91 -4.53
N ARG A 69 -4.99 17.72 -3.81
CA ARG A 69 -3.67 17.68 -4.43
C ARG A 69 -3.63 16.54 -5.46
N LYS A 70 -2.91 16.74 -6.56
CA LYS A 70 -2.69 15.68 -7.54
C LYS A 70 -1.92 14.54 -6.87
N CYS A 71 -2.45 13.33 -7.00
CA CYS A 71 -1.89 12.10 -6.46
C CYS A 71 -1.81 11.06 -7.57
N ASP A 72 -0.82 10.18 -7.47
CA ASP A 72 -0.68 9.04 -8.36
C ASP A 72 -1.26 7.80 -7.68
N LEU A 73 -2.33 7.25 -8.25
CA LEU A 73 -3.01 6.07 -7.73
C LEU A 73 -2.05 4.87 -7.64
N THR A 74 -1.22 4.65 -8.66
CA THR A 74 -0.32 3.48 -8.72
C THR A 74 0.73 3.52 -7.62
N ASN A 75 1.25 4.72 -7.28
CA ASN A 75 2.19 4.87 -6.17
C ASN A 75 1.55 4.72 -4.79
N MET A 76 0.23 4.87 -4.69
CA MET A 76 -0.51 4.62 -3.46
C MET A 76 -0.86 3.14 -3.31
N LEU A 77 -1.14 2.46 -4.42
CA LEU A 77 -1.28 1.00 -4.47
C LEU A 77 0.02 0.31 -4.04
N GLU A 78 1.15 0.61 -4.70
CA GLU A 78 2.46 0.07 -4.31
C GLU A 78 2.75 0.29 -2.80
N CYS A 79 2.42 1.48 -2.29
CA CYS A 79 2.61 1.81 -0.88
C CYS A 79 1.82 0.90 0.07
N ILE A 80 0.54 0.60 -0.22
CA ILE A 80 -0.27 -0.25 0.65
C ILE A 80 0.06 -1.72 0.46
N ASP A 81 0.44 -2.13 -0.75
CA ASP A 81 0.84 -3.51 -1.07
C ASP A 81 2.12 -3.89 -0.33
N ASP A 82 3.15 -3.04 -0.35
CA ASP A 82 4.38 -3.23 0.45
C ASP A 82 4.07 -3.41 1.94
N VAL A 83 3.13 -2.61 2.47
CA VAL A 83 2.75 -2.66 3.89
C VAL A 83 2.06 -3.98 4.21
N MET A 84 1.21 -4.50 3.31
CA MET A 84 0.54 -5.78 3.48
C MET A 84 1.51 -6.97 3.41
N VAL A 85 2.47 -6.94 2.47
CA VAL A 85 3.55 -7.95 2.39
C VAL A 85 4.42 -7.91 3.64
N LYS A 86 4.84 -6.71 4.07
CA LYS A 86 5.65 -6.53 5.29
C LYS A 86 4.92 -6.97 6.57
N ALA A 87 3.61 -6.86 6.60
CA ALA A 87 2.78 -7.36 7.69
C ALA A 87 2.57 -8.88 7.66
N GLY A 88 2.96 -9.56 6.57
CA GLY A 88 2.72 -10.99 6.35
C GLY A 88 1.27 -11.33 6.00
N LEU A 89 0.48 -10.35 5.54
CA LEU A 89 -0.89 -10.58 5.09
C LEU A 89 -0.93 -11.12 3.66
N LEU A 90 -0.04 -10.63 2.80
CA LEU A 90 0.18 -11.15 1.45
C LEU A 90 1.56 -11.80 1.39
N ASP A 91 1.69 -12.91 0.65
CA ASP A 91 2.98 -13.57 0.43
C ASP A 91 3.93 -12.68 -0.38
N ASP A 92 3.39 -12.03 -1.42
CA ASP A 92 4.08 -11.10 -2.29
C ASP A 92 3.08 -10.13 -2.95
N ASP A 93 3.57 -9.04 -3.55
CA ASP A 93 2.75 -8.08 -4.31
C ASP A 93 2.76 -8.34 -5.83
N ASN A 94 3.36 -9.46 -6.25
CA ASN A 94 3.45 -9.87 -7.65
C ASN A 94 2.09 -10.30 -8.24
N PHE A 95 2.02 -10.36 -9.57
CA PHE A 95 0.78 -10.64 -10.32
C PHE A 95 0.15 -12.02 -10.06
N ASN A 96 0.89 -12.99 -9.51
CA ASN A 96 0.32 -14.30 -9.14
C ASN A 96 -0.46 -14.20 -7.82
N ILE A 97 -0.15 -13.21 -6.97
CA ILE A 97 -0.86 -12.95 -5.71
C ILE A 97 -1.85 -11.81 -5.93
N ILE A 98 -1.37 -10.62 -6.30
CA ILE A 98 -2.23 -9.47 -6.63
C ILE A 98 -2.50 -9.46 -8.13
N ALA A 99 -3.52 -10.20 -8.52
CA ALA A 99 -3.87 -10.35 -9.92
C ALA A 99 -4.69 -9.19 -10.48
N SER A 100 -5.33 -8.39 -9.61
CA SER A 100 -5.98 -7.14 -10.00
C SER A 100 -6.13 -6.15 -8.85
N HIS A 101 -6.35 -4.88 -9.22
CA HIS A 101 -6.72 -3.80 -8.30
C HIS A 101 -8.06 -3.17 -8.68
N ASP A 102 -8.96 -3.95 -9.27
CA ASP A 102 -10.20 -3.42 -9.81
C ASP A 102 -11.05 -2.73 -8.74
N GLY A 103 -11.65 -1.61 -9.12
CA GLY A 103 -12.41 -0.74 -8.24
C GLY A 103 -11.58 0.18 -7.33
N SER A 104 -10.25 0.16 -7.40
CA SER A 104 -9.39 1.06 -6.60
C SER A 104 -9.46 2.50 -7.08
N ARG A 105 -9.62 3.48 -6.17
CA ARG A 105 -9.81 4.89 -6.53
C ARG A 105 -9.20 5.83 -5.48
N VAL A 106 -8.84 7.04 -5.91
CA VAL A 106 -8.55 8.18 -5.02
C VAL A 106 -9.81 9.01 -4.86
N LEU A 107 -10.20 9.27 -3.61
CA LEU A 107 -11.40 9.97 -3.20
C LEU A 107 -11.01 11.15 -2.30
N TYR A 108 -11.95 12.08 -2.07
CA TYR A 108 -11.75 13.22 -1.19
C TYR A 108 -12.60 13.08 0.07
N ASP A 109 -11.95 13.18 1.24
CA ASP A 109 -12.59 13.29 2.55
C ASP A 109 -11.64 14.05 3.50
N LYS A 110 -11.93 15.34 3.68
CA LYS A 110 -11.15 16.22 4.56
C LYS A 110 -11.24 15.84 6.03
N SER A 111 -12.38 15.29 6.45
CA SER A 111 -12.68 14.99 7.85
C SER A 111 -12.09 13.67 8.31
N ASN A 112 -11.99 12.69 7.42
CA ASN A 112 -11.62 11.32 7.78
C ASN A 112 -10.70 10.68 6.72
N PRO A 113 -9.46 11.17 6.57
CA PRO A 113 -8.53 10.62 5.61
C PRO A 113 -8.07 9.22 6.04
N ARG A 114 -8.16 8.26 5.12
CA ARG A 114 -7.94 6.83 5.40
C ARG A 114 -7.75 6.04 4.13
N THR A 115 -7.27 4.81 4.25
CA THR A 115 -7.32 3.81 3.18
C THR A 115 -8.25 2.69 3.59
N GLU A 116 -9.26 2.40 2.79
CA GLU A 116 -10.09 1.20 2.95
C GLU A 116 -9.62 0.13 1.97
N VAL A 117 -9.35 -1.07 2.47
CA VAL A 117 -8.80 -2.18 1.68
C VAL A 117 -9.77 -3.35 1.72
N TYR A 118 -10.00 -3.94 0.55
CA TYR A 118 -10.86 -5.09 0.33
C TYR A 118 -10.07 -6.12 -0.49
N ILE A 119 -9.94 -7.34 0.03
CA ILE A 119 -9.21 -8.42 -0.62
C ILE A 119 -10.18 -9.58 -0.87
N GLU A 120 -10.33 -9.93 -2.14
CA GLU A 120 -11.22 -10.98 -2.60
C GLU A 120 -10.44 -11.98 -3.46
N ARG A 121 -10.65 -13.28 -3.23
CA ARG A 121 -10.06 -14.32 -4.07
C ARG A 121 -10.56 -14.16 -5.50
N GLN A 122 -9.64 -14.13 -6.46
CA GLN A 122 -10.02 -14.07 -7.86
C GLN A 122 -10.65 -15.40 -8.27
N LYS A 123 -11.72 -15.33 -9.06
CA LYS A 123 -12.40 -16.52 -9.57
C LYS A 123 -11.66 -17.01 -10.82
N SER A 124 -11.68 -18.32 -11.01
CA SER A 124 -11.04 -19.01 -12.15
C SER A 124 -11.55 -18.56 -13.52
N ASP A 125 -12.72 -17.94 -13.58
CA ASP A 125 -13.39 -17.60 -14.84
C ASP A 125 -12.93 -16.25 -15.43
N ASP A 126 -12.01 -15.56 -14.74
CA ASP A 126 -11.50 -14.23 -15.09
C ASP A 126 -10.10 -14.25 -15.76
N ILE A 127 -9.63 -15.41 -16.24
CA ILE A 127 -8.34 -15.60 -16.94
C ILE A 127 -8.55 -16.19 -18.35
#